data_AF-A0AA96XTF4-F1
#
_entry.id   AF-A0AA96XTF4-F1
#
_cell.length_a   1.000
_cell.length_b   1.000
_cell.length_c   1.000
_cell.angle_alpha   90.00
_cell.angle_beta   90.00
_cell.angle_gamma   90.00
#
_symmetry.space_group_name_H-M   'P 1'
#
loop_
_entity.id
_entity.type
_entity.pdbx_description
1 polymer ?
#
loop_
_entity_poly.entity_id
_entity_poly.type
_entity_poly.pdbx_seq_one_letter_code
_entity_poly.pdbx_strand_id
1 'polypeptide(L)'
;MVQRPTARRRQGGFTLLLAMGVVTMVTLAVLLSYGVVSREAEVQGDGRRYKEAYFAAEAGLAEGREAMRIRLGRNQMYNDALASMPLVNEPGLNGGARPYLEVLPGPGVPGSWNSLAINPADLAPGERQSPGGEAYAAFPLQQNVRYRVFVRDDEDDNGPPDGLTDLNGQVWLIAVGEVVGPAGSRPTRAVIQTLIANENAPAVTSPGTVMTGGGSDNTYNSGGSSPTTRDKVTTLESGTP
;
A
#
# COMPACT_ATOMS: atom_id res chain seq x y z
N MET A 1 -50.46 84.44 7.11
CA MET A 1 -49.48 83.82 6.18
C MET A 1 -49.32 82.36 6.58
N VAL A 2 -49.70 81.42 5.71
CA VAL A 2 -49.68 79.98 6.00
C VAL A 2 -48.39 79.38 5.44
N GLN A 3 -47.52 78.90 6.32
CA GLN A 3 -46.25 78.26 5.96
C GLN A 3 -46.53 76.82 5.50
N ARG A 4 -46.30 76.52 4.21
CA ARG A 4 -46.40 75.15 3.70
C ARG A 4 -45.11 74.38 4.00
N PRO A 5 -45.17 73.17 4.60
CA PRO A 5 -44.00 72.34 4.74
C PRO A 5 -43.60 71.76 3.37
N THR A 6 -42.39 72.05 2.90
CA THR A 6 -41.81 71.37 1.75
C THR A 6 -41.45 69.94 2.15
N ALA A 7 -42.14 68.96 1.57
CA ALA A 7 -41.82 67.55 1.73
C ALA A 7 -40.44 67.24 1.10
N ARG A 8 -39.39 67.10 1.93
CA ARG A 8 -38.12 66.48 1.52
C ARG A 8 -38.39 65.01 1.21
N ARG A 9 -38.58 64.69 -0.08
CA ARG A 9 -38.69 63.32 -0.59
C ARG A 9 -37.36 62.59 -0.32
N ARG A 10 -37.35 61.64 0.62
CA ARG A 10 -36.17 60.80 0.91
C ARG A 10 -35.82 59.97 -0.32
N GLN A 11 -34.74 60.32 -1.01
CA GLN A 11 -34.19 59.60 -2.19
C GLN A 11 -33.42 58.30 -1.83
N GLY A 12 -33.41 57.87 -0.57
CA GLY A 12 -32.59 56.73 -0.12
C GLY A 12 -33.19 55.33 -0.28
N GLY A 13 -34.48 55.20 -0.62
CA GLY A 13 -35.14 53.88 -0.67
C GLY A 13 -34.67 52.99 -1.82
N PHE A 14 -34.50 53.57 -3.01
CA PHE A 14 -34.11 52.83 -4.21
C PHE A 14 -32.62 52.43 -4.20
N THR A 15 -31.74 53.32 -3.75
CA THR A 15 -30.30 53.04 -3.61
C THR A 15 -30.03 51.98 -2.54
N LEU A 16 -30.81 51.95 -1.47
CA LEU A 16 -30.68 50.94 -0.41
C LEU A 16 -31.16 49.54 -0.89
N LEU A 17 -32.23 49.49 -1.69
CA LEU A 17 -32.68 48.25 -2.34
C LEU A 17 -31.67 47.74 -3.36
N LEU A 18 -31.09 48.64 -4.17
CA LEU A 18 -30.02 48.29 -5.11
C LEU A 18 -28.80 47.73 -4.38
N ALA A 19 -28.37 48.39 -3.29
CA ALA A 19 -27.24 47.94 -2.49
C ALA A 19 -27.49 46.57 -1.84
N MET A 20 -28.69 46.32 -1.30
CA MET A 20 -29.04 44.98 -0.80
C MET A 20 -29.08 43.93 -1.90
N GLY A 21 -29.58 44.27 -3.10
CA GLY A 21 -29.58 43.37 -4.25
C GLY A 21 -28.16 42.97 -4.66
N VAL A 22 -27.23 43.92 -4.70
CA VAL A 22 -25.82 43.63 -5.03
C VAL A 22 -25.17 42.78 -3.93
N VAL A 23 -25.35 43.12 -2.65
CA VAL A 23 -24.76 42.37 -1.53
C VAL A 23 -25.28 40.93 -1.51
N THR A 24 -26.58 40.72 -1.70
CA THR A 24 -27.17 39.37 -1.76
C THR A 24 -26.66 38.56 -2.95
N MET A 25 -26.51 39.18 -4.13
CA MET A 25 -25.93 38.53 -5.29
C MET A 25 -24.47 38.13 -5.06
N VAL A 26 -23.66 39.02 -4.46
CA VAL A 26 -22.25 38.73 -4.14
C VAL A 26 -22.14 37.61 -3.11
N THR A 27 -22.95 37.64 -2.05
CA THR A 27 -22.96 36.56 -1.06
C THR A 27 -23.38 35.22 -1.65
N LEU A 28 -24.40 35.19 -2.53
CA LEU A 28 -24.79 33.97 -3.24
C LEU A 28 -23.64 33.45 -4.12
N ALA A 29 -22.97 34.33 -4.87
CA ALA A 29 -21.84 33.97 -5.72
C ALA A 29 -20.65 33.41 -4.92
N VAL A 30 -20.38 33.97 -3.75
CA VAL A 30 -19.33 33.48 -2.83
C VAL A 30 -19.69 32.11 -2.27
N LEU A 31 -20.93 31.90 -1.82
CA LEU A 31 -21.38 30.59 -1.31
C LEU A 31 -21.32 29.50 -2.39
N LEU A 32 -21.70 29.82 -3.62
CA LEU A 32 -21.60 28.88 -4.75
C LEU A 32 -20.13 28.55 -5.06
N SER A 33 -19.25 29.57 -5.05
CA SER A 33 -17.82 29.37 -5.25
C SER A 33 -17.19 28.48 -4.17
N TYR A 34 -17.53 28.69 -2.89
CA TYR A 34 -17.07 27.84 -1.80
C TYR A 34 -17.53 26.38 -1.96
N GLY A 35 -18.78 26.17 -2.40
CA GLY A 35 -19.30 24.83 -2.64
C GLY A 35 -18.53 24.07 -3.73
N VAL A 36 -18.14 24.75 -4.81
CA VAL A 36 -17.33 24.15 -5.90
C VAL A 36 -15.93 23.81 -5.40
N VAL A 37 -15.26 24.76 -4.74
CA VAL A 37 -13.90 24.56 -4.21
C VAL A 37 -13.87 23.43 -3.18
N SER A 38 -14.87 23.35 -2.29
CA SER A 38 -14.95 22.28 -1.30
C SER A 38 -15.07 20.90 -1.95
N ARG A 39 -15.90 20.77 -2.99
CA ARG A 39 -16.06 19.49 -3.73
C ARG A 39 -14.79 19.11 -4.48
N GLU A 40 -14.11 20.07 -5.11
CA GLU A 40 -12.84 19.80 -5.79
C GLU A 40 -11.73 19.42 -4.81
N ALA A 41 -11.69 20.06 -3.64
CA ALA A 41 -10.76 19.72 -2.58
C ALA A 41 -11.00 18.31 -2.03
N GLU A 42 -12.27 17.90 -1.86
CA GLU A 42 -12.64 16.54 -1.47
C GLU A 42 -12.18 15.51 -2.52
N VAL A 43 -12.44 15.77 -3.81
CA VAL A 43 -12.02 14.87 -4.90
C VAL A 43 -10.50 14.71 -4.96
N GLN A 44 -9.74 15.81 -4.79
CA GLN A 44 -8.28 15.75 -4.73
C GLN A 44 -7.79 15.02 -3.49
N GLY A 45 -8.43 15.22 -2.35
CA GLY A 45 -8.15 14.53 -1.09
C GLY A 45 -8.36 13.02 -1.21
N ASP A 46 -9.46 12.59 -1.82
CA ASP A 46 -9.77 11.18 -2.05
C ASP A 46 -8.81 10.55 -3.06
N GLY A 47 -8.44 11.26 -4.12
CA GLY A 47 -7.42 10.81 -5.06
C GLY A 47 -6.05 10.59 -4.42
N ARG A 48 -5.67 11.42 -3.45
CA ARG A 48 -4.45 11.23 -2.65
C ARG A 48 -4.55 10.01 -1.73
N ARG A 49 -5.65 9.88 -0.98
CA ARG A 49 -5.88 8.74 -0.08
C ARG A 49 -5.91 7.42 -0.83
N TYR A 50 -6.48 7.39 -2.04
CA TYR A 50 -6.48 6.21 -2.88
C TYR A 50 -5.07 5.81 -3.30
N LYS A 51 -4.22 6.77 -3.70
CA LYS A 51 -2.80 6.49 -4.01
C LYS A 51 -2.06 5.95 -2.79
N GLU A 52 -2.27 6.55 -1.62
CA GLU A 52 -1.68 6.07 -0.35
C GLU A 52 -2.14 4.65 -0.01
N ALA A 53 -3.44 4.34 -0.17
CA ALA A 53 -3.97 2.99 0.00
C ALA A 53 -3.36 2.01 -1.02
N TYR A 54 -3.18 2.44 -2.27
CA TYR A 54 -2.58 1.62 -3.32
C TYR A 54 -1.11 1.30 -3.03
N PHE A 55 -0.31 2.29 -2.60
CA PHE A 55 1.06 2.04 -2.16
C PHE A 55 1.11 1.10 -0.94
N ALA A 56 0.15 1.20 -0.03
CA ALA A 56 0.06 0.28 1.10
C ALA A 56 -0.24 -1.15 0.67
N ALA A 57 -1.13 -1.31 -0.31
CA ALA A 57 -1.41 -2.61 -0.92
C ALA A 57 -0.18 -3.16 -1.65
N GLU A 58 0.59 -2.34 -2.38
CA GLU A 58 1.82 -2.78 -3.04
C GLU A 58 2.91 -3.21 -2.05
N ALA A 59 3.09 -2.44 -0.96
CA ALA A 59 4.03 -2.81 0.11
C ALA A 59 3.63 -4.15 0.74
N GLY A 60 2.34 -4.30 1.06
CA GLY A 60 1.79 -5.57 1.55
C GLY A 60 1.98 -6.71 0.55
N LEU A 61 1.77 -6.46 -0.74
CA LEU A 61 1.96 -7.47 -1.77
C LEU A 61 3.42 -7.94 -1.83
N ALA A 62 4.37 -7.01 -1.80
CA ALA A 62 5.80 -7.33 -1.83
C ALA A 62 6.21 -8.17 -0.61
N GLU A 63 5.79 -7.77 0.59
CA GLU A 63 6.04 -8.52 1.82
C GLU A 63 5.33 -9.89 1.80
N GLY A 64 4.09 -9.92 1.32
CA GLY A 64 3.30 -11.15 1.21
C GLY A 64 3.92 -12.16 0.27
N ARG A 65 4.48 -11.72 -0.87
CA ARG A 65 5.21 -12.58 -1.79
C ARG A 65 6.41 -13.22 -1.11
N GLU A 66 7.14 -12.45 -0.32
CA GLU A 66 8.30 -12.95 0.42
C GLU A 66 7.88 -13.91 1.54
N ALA A 67 6.82 -13.60 2.29
CA ALA A 67 6.27 -14.49 3.30
C ALA A 67 5.80 -15.82 2.70
N MET A 68 5.15 -15.80 1.54
CA MET A 68 4.77 -17.01 0.80
C MET A 68 5.99 -17.79 0.33
N ARG A 69 7.04 -17.12 -0.16
CA ARG A 69 8.30 -17.75 -0.56
C ARG A 69 8.97 -18.48 0.61
N ILE A 70 9.03 -17.84 1.78
CA ILE A 70 9.61 -18.42 3.00
C ILE A 70 8.81 -19.64 3.45
N ARG A 71 7.47 -19.55 3.45
CA ARG A 71 6.57 -20.64 3.85
C ARG A 71 6.60 -21.82 2.90
N LEU A 72 6.69 -21.56 1.60
CA LEU A 72 6.82 -22.60 0.57
C LEU A 72 8.12 -23.41 0.76
N GLY A 73 9.23 -22.74 1.10
CA GLY A 73 10.49 -23.40 1.42
C GLY A 73 11.03 -24.22 0.25
N ARG A 74 10.97 -25.55 0.36
CA ARG A 74 11.41 -26.52 -0.67
C ARG A 74 10.25 -27.24 -1.37
N ASN A 75 9.02 -26.92 -1.00
CA ASN A 75 7.85 -27.57 -1.56
C ASN A 75 7.57 -27.04 -2.96
N GLN A 76 6.96 -27.89 -3.80
CA GLN A 76 6.54 -27.50 -5.14
C GLN A 76 5.15 -26.86 -5.13
N MET A 77 4.27 -27.35 -4.25
CA MET A 77 2.90 -26.87 -4.07
C MET A 77 2.76 -26.08 -2.76
N TYR A 78 1.79 -25.18 -2.71
CA TYR A 78 1.49 -24.34 -1.56
C TYR A 78 0.63 -25.02 -0.49
N ASN A 79 0.23 -26.28 -0.65
CA ASN A 79 -0.64 -27.03 0.28
C ASN A 79 -0.26 -26.86 1.76
N ASP A 80 0.99 -27.11 2.11
CA ASP A 80 1.46 -26.97 3.50
C ASP A 80 1.42 -25.51 3.98
N ALA A 81 1.72 -24.57 3.09
CA ALA A 81 1.67 -23.14 3.40
C ALA A 81 0.22 -22.71 3.66
N LEU A 82 -0.73 -23.09 2.79
CA LEU A 82 -2.15 -22.77 2.91
C LEU A 82 -2.76 -23.39 4.18
N ALA A 83 -2.46 -24.67 4.46
CA ALA A 83 -2.97 -25.36 5.65
C ALA A 83 -2.50 -24.73 6.98
N SER A 84 -1.36 -24.04 6.97
CA SER A 84 -0.78 -23.40 8.17
C SER A 84 -1.36 -22.01 8.49
N MET A 85 -2.14 -21.42 7.58
CA MET A 85 -2.56 -20.02 7.70
C MET A 85 -3.94 -19.88 8.37
N PRO A 86 -4.14 -18.80 9.14
CA PRO A 86 -5.43 -18.53 9.75
C PRO A 86 -6.45 -18.10 8.68
N LEU A 87 -7.63 -18.68 8.78
CA LEU A 87 -8.79 -18.33 7.97
C LEU A 87 -9.43 -17.06 8.51
N VAL A 88 -9.58 -16.04 7.65
CA VAL A 88 -10.14 -14.75 8.08
C VAL A 88 -11.15 -14.23 7.06
N ASN A 89 -12.28 -13.75 7.58
CA ASN A 89 -13.28 -13.04 6.78
C ASN A 89 -12.92 -11.54 6.74
N GLU A 90 -12.59 -11.01 5.56
CA GLU A 90 -12.37 -9.58 5.33
C GLU A 90 -13.65 -8.95 4.73
N PRO A 91 -14.14 -7.82 5.28
CA PRO A 91 -15.24 -7.09 4.67
C PRO A 91 -14.98 -6.74 3.20
N GLY A 92 -15.87 -7.18 2.31
CA GLY A 92 -15.74 -6.99 0.86
C GLY A 92 -15.01 -8.12 0.13
N LEU A 93 -14.46 -9.10 0.85
CA LEU A 93 -13.88 -10.33 0.31
C LEU A 93 -14.62 -11.53 0.94
N ASN A 94 -15.77 -11.90 0.36
CA ASN A 94 -16.50 -13.08 0.81
C ASN A 94 -15.98 -14.32 0.10
N GLY A 95 -15.22 -15.15 0.82
CA GLY A 95 -14.70 -16.41 0.30
C GLY A 95 -15.75 -17.53 0.21
N GLY A 96 -16.81 -17.48 1.03
CA GLY A 96 -17.80 -18.56 1.07
C GLY A 96 -17.14 -19.94 1.33
N ALA A 97 -17.36 -20.89 0.42
CA ALA A 97 -16.72 -22.22 0.45
C ALA A 97 -15.22 -22.19 0.11
N ARG A 98 -14.69 -21.04 -0.31
CA ARG A 98 -13.32 -20.82 -0.79
C ARG A 98 -12.67 -19.70 0.00
N PRO A 99 -12.13 -20.01 1.18
CA PRO A 99 -11.75 -19.01 2.15
C PRO A 99 -10.54 -18.19 1.72
N TYR A 100 -10.46 -16.97 2.23
CA TYR A 100 -9.23 -16.18 2.21
C TYR A 100 -8.42 -16.49 3.47
N LEU A 101 -7.16 -16.83 3.28
CA LEU A 101 -6.21 -17.11 4.34
C LEU A 101 -5.33 -15.89 4.55
N GLU A 102 -5.08 -15.51 5.80
CA GLU A 102 -4.23 -14.36 6.10
C GLU A 102 -2.75 -14.75 6.10
N VAL A 103 -1.97 -14.12 5.20
CA VAL A 103 -0.54 -14.40 4.99
C VAL A 103 0.30 -13.71 6.06
N LEU A 104 -0.04 -12.45 6.33
CA LEU A 104 0.66 -11.55 7.26
C LEU A 104 -0.32 -11.06 8.32
N PRO A 105 -0.51 -11.81 9.42
CA PRO A 105 -1.35 -11.35 10.52
C PRO A 105 -0.70 -10.14 11.19
N GLY A 106 -1.49 -9.11 11.46
CA GLY A 106 -1.03 -7.94 12.20
C GLY A 106 -0.67 -8.26 13.66
N PRO A 107 -0.17 -7.25 14.39
CA PRO A 107 0.28 -7.43 15.77
C PRO A 107 -0.87 -7.85 16.70
N GLY A 108 -0.62 -8.91 17.47
CA GLY A 108 -1.48 -9.37 18.56
C GLY A 108 -2.43 -10.51 18.21
N VAL A 109 -3.13 -10.44 17.07
CA VAL A 109 -4.09 -11.48 16.64
C VAL A 109 -4.28 -11.51 15.11
N PRO A 110 -4.63 -12.68 14.52
CA PRO A 110 -5.18 -12.74 13.16
C PRO A 110 -6.40 -11.84 13.00
N GLY A 111 -6.57 -11.23 11.83
CA GLY A 111 -7.62 -10.24 11.59
C GLY A 111 -7.23 -8.79 11.90
N SER A 112 -6.05 -8.57 12.49
CA SER A 112 -5.54 -7.23 12.73
C SER A 112 -4.79 -6.67 11.52
N TRP A 113 -4.72 -5.34 11.43
CA TRP A 113 -4.09 -4.64 10.32
C TRP A 113 -2.60 -4.42 10.57
N ASN A 114 -1.77 -4.62 9.53
CA ASN A 114 -0.39 -4.17 9.54
C ASN A 114 -0.33 -2.66 9.27
N SER A 115 0.65 -1.99 9.87
CA SER A 115 0.83 -0.55 9.74
C SER A 115 2.14 -0.25 9.03
N LEU A 116 2.12 0.71 8.11
CA LEU A 116 3.34 1.28 7.52
C LEU A 116 3.86 2.49 8.32
N ALA A 117 3.22 2.80 9.45
CA ALA A 117 3.64 3.89 10.29
C ALA A 117 5.06 3.62 10.82
N ILE A 118 6.00 4.45 10.37
CA ILE A 118 7.35 4.44 10.93
C ILE A 118 7.25 4.92 12.36
N ASN A 119 7.71 4.08 13.29
CA ASN A 119 7.86 4.47 14.68
C ASN A 119 8.96 5.53 14.77
N PRO A 120 8.66 6.76 15.21
CA PRO A 120 9.64 7.84 15.21
C PRO A 120 10.83 7.59 16.15
N ALA A 121 10.70 6.66 17.10
CA ALA A 121 11.78 6.24 17.99
C ALA A 121 12.83 5.35 17.29
N ASP A 122 12.47 4.71 16.18
CA ASP A 122 13.35 3.80 15.45
C ASP A 122 14.20 4.52 14.38
N LEU A 123 13.92 5.81 14.16
CA LEU A 123 14.66 6.67 13.23
C LEU A 123 15.84 7.36 13.92
N ALA A 124 16.97 7.45 13.22
CA ALA A 124 18.12 8.18 13.72
C ALA A 124 17.81 9.69 13.78
N PRO A 125 18.40 10.46 14.74
CA PRO A 125 18.17 11.90 14.84
C PRO A 125 18.42 12.66 13.53
N GLY A 126 19.45 12.25 12.77
CA GLY A 126 19.79 12.86 11.47
C GLY A 126 18.78 12.60 10.35
N GLU A 127 17.91 11.60 10.46
CA GLU A 127 16.83 11.34 9.50
C GLU A 127 15.59 12.18 9.79
N ARG A 128 15.50 12.70 11.02
CA ARG A 128 14.39 13.53 11.50
C ARG A 128 14.71 15.02 11.51
N GLN A 129 15.95 15.38 11.22
CA GLN A 129 16.46 16.73 11.28
C GLN A 129 16.96 17.18 9.91
N SER A 130 16.79 18.47 9.62
CA SER A 130 17.47 19.13 8.52
C SER A 130 19.00 19.05 8.71
N PRO A 131 19.80 19.32 7.67
CA PRO A 131 21.26 19.42 7.81
C PRO A 131 21.72 20.41 8.89
N GLY A 132 20.86 21.35 9.33
CA GLY A 132 21.12 22.30 10.40
C GLY A 132 20.69 21.83 11.81
N GLY A 133 20.23 20.59 11.98
CA GLY A 133 19.79 20.03 13.27
C GLY A 133 18.35 20.37 13.68
N GLU A 134 17.67 21.24 12.94
CA GLU A 134 16.25 21.55 13.14
C GLU A 134 15.37 20.36 12.77
N ALA A 135 14.42 19.98 13.62
CA ALA A 135 13.47 18.92 13.31
C ALA A 135 12.60 19.32 12.10
N TYR A 136 12.35 18.38 11.18
CA TYR A 136 11.40 18.64 10.10
C TYR A 136 10.01 18.91 10.70
N ALA A 137 9.45 20.09 10.41
CA ALA A 137 8.13 20.50 10.91
C ALA A 137 6.98 19.58 10.43
N ALA A 138 7.18 18.88 9.32
CA ALA A 138 6.24 17.92 8.76
C ALA A 138 6.98 16.69 8.25
N PHE A 139 7.38 15.81 9.16
CA PHE A 139 7.77 14.46 8.77
C PHE A 139 6.49 13.70 8.32
N PRO A 140 6.48 13.03 7.15
CA PRO A 140 5.31 12.30 6.69
C PRO A 140 5.08 11.08 7.60
N LEU A 141 4.15 11.22 8.55
CA LEU A 141 3.76 10.14 9.45
C LEU A 141 2.60 9.37 8.81
N GLN A 142 2.87 8.14 8.34
CA GLN A 142 1.89 7.25 7.69
C GLN A 142 0.94 6.56 8.70
N GLN A 143 0.52 7.28 9.75
CA GLN A 143 -0.22 6.72 10.90
C GLN A 143 -1.61 6.17 10.54
N ASN A 144 -2.19 6.66 9.44
CA ASN A 144 -3.52 6.28 8.99
C ASN A 144 -3.50 5.22 7.89
N VAL A 145 -2.30 4.78 7.49
CA VAL A 145 -2.10 3.85 6.36
C VAL A 145 -1.85 2.46 6.90
N ARG A 146 -2.67 1.51 6.47
CA ARG A 146 -2.62 0.13 6.95
C ARG A 146 -2.87 -0.86 5.82
N TYR A 147 -2.39 -2.09 5.97
CA TYR A 147 -2.57 -3.12 4.95
C TYR A 147 -2.80 -4.51 5.57
N ARG A 148 -3.42 -5.39 4.77
CA ARG A 148 -3.59 -6.81 5.06
C ARG A 148 -3.33 -7.60 3.78
N VAL A 149 -2.88 -8.83 3.95
CA VAL A 149 -2.53 -9.70 2.82
C VAL A 149 -3.16 -11.05 3.01
N PHE A 150 -3.81 -11.50 1.93
CA PHE A 150 -4.55 -12.73 1.86
C PHE A 150 -4.01 -13.60 0.75
N VAL A 151 -4.16 -14.91 0.91
CA VAL A 151 -3.90 -15.89 -0.13
C VAL A 151 -5.11 -16.79 -0.28
N ARG A 152 -5.28 -17.32 -1.48
CA ARG A 152 -6.21 -18.40 -1.80
C ARG A 152 -5.65 -19.19 -2.98
N ASP A 153 -6.08 -20.44 -3.08
CA ASP A 153 -5.81 -21.27 -4.25
C ASP A 153 -6.35 -20.63 -5.56
N ASP A 154 -5.72 -20.99 -6.69
CA ASP A 154 -6.06 -20.46 -8.01
C ASP A 154 -7.29 -21.11 -8.67
N GLU A 155 -7.87 -22.12 -8.01
CA GLU A 155 -9.06 -22.85 -8.43
C GLU A 155 -8.83 -23.63 -9.73
N ASP A 156 -7.81 -24.46 -9.76
CA ASP A 156 -7.52 -25.28 -10.91
C ASP A 156 -8.66 -26.29 -11.21
N ASP A 157 -8.92 -26.55 -12.50
CA ASP A 157 -10.10 -27.31 -12.97
C ASP A 157 -10.17 -28.76 -12.45
N ASN A 158 -9.07 -29.30 -11.91
CA ASN A 158 -8.99 -30.66 -11.39
C ASN A 158 -8.90 -30.73 -9.85
N GLY A 159 -8.88 -29.58 -9.18
CA GLY A 159 -8.80 -29.46 -7.73
C GLY A 159 -10.14 -29.63 -7.01
N PRO A 160 -10.14 -30.04 -5.72
CA PRO A 160 -11.29 -29.90 -4.86
C PRO A 160 -11.73 -28.42 -4.78
N PRO A 161 -13.03 -28.10 -4.73
CA PRO A 161 -13.51 -26.72 -4.63
C PRO A 161 -13.38 -26.16 -3.20
N ASP A 162 -12.29 -26.47 -2.49
CA ASP A 162 -12.07 -26.11 -1.09
C ASP A 162 -11.27 -24.80 -0.91
N GLY A 163 -10.58 -24.34 -1.96
CA GLY A 163 -9.72 -23.15 -1.92
C GLY A 163 -8.44 -23.32 -1.10
N LEU A 164 -8.06 -24.57 -0.77
CA LEU A 164 -6.94 -24.94 0.09
C LEU A 164 -5.98 -25.94 -0.57
N THR A 165 -6.45 -26.67 -1.59
CA THR A 165 -5.67 -27.67 -2.31
C THR A 165 -5.11 -27.10 -3.61
N ASP A 166 -3.80 -26.84 -3.62
CA ASP A 166 -3.01 -26.43 -4.80
C ASP A 166 -2.38 -27.66 -5.49
N LEU A 167 -2.66 -27.80 -6.79
CA LEU A 167 -2.16 -28.87 -7.65
C LEU A 167 -1.18 -28.40 -8.74
N ASN A 168 -1.03 -27.09 -8.93
CA ASN A 168 -0.26 -26.52 -10.05
C ASN A 168 0.87 -25.57 -9.60
N GLY A 169 1.00 -25.33 -8.30
CA GLY A 169 1.99 -24.45 -7.71
C GLY A 169 1.65 -22.97 -7.88
N GLN A 170 0.37 -22.63 -8.08
CA GLN A 170 -0.09 -21.27 -8.33
C GLN A 170 -1.15 -20.88 -7.31
N VAL A 171 -1.03 -19.67 -6.77
CA VAL A 171 -2.01 -19.14 -5.81
C VAL A 171 -2.26 -17.66 -6.06
N TRP A 172 -3.46 -17.19 -5.75
CA TRP A 172 -3.75 -15.76 -5.75
C TRP A 172 -3.29 -15.14 -4.45
N LEU A 173 -2.45 -14.12 -4.56
CA LEU A 173 -2.10 -13.24 -3.46
C LEU A 173 -2.86 -11.92 -3.61
N ILE A 174 -3.60 -11.54 -2.58
CA ILE A 174 -4.48 -10.36 -2.53
C ILE A 174 -3.99 -9.46 -1.40
N ALA A 175 -3.56 -8.24 -1.73
CA ALA A 175 -3.22 -7.23 -0.76
C ALA A 175 -4.29 -6.14 -0.72
N VAL A 176 -4.76 -5.81 0.48
CA VAL A 176 -5.72 -4.73 0.73
C VAL A 176 -5.01 -3.65 1.51
N GLY A 177 -4.88 -2.48 0.89
CA GLY A 177 -4.40 -1.27 1.54
C GLY A 177 -5.58 -0.38 1.91
N GLU A 178 -5.49 0.27 3.07
CA GLU A 178 -6.53 1.13 3.59
C GLU A 178 -5.95 2.40 4.21
N VAL A 179 -6.58 3.53 3.90
CA VAL A 179 -6.35 4.81 4.56
C VAL A 179 -7.55 5.16 5.41
N VAL A 180 -7.33 5.26 6.72
CA VAL A 180 -8.33 5.66 7.69
C VAL A 180 -8.49 7.19 7.64
N GLY A 181 -9.67 7.64 7.22
CA GLY A 181 -10.00 9.06 7.23
C GLY A 181 -10.35 9.56 8.65
N PRO A 182 -10.79 10.83 8.77
CA PRO A 182 -11.29 11.38 10.02
C PRO A 182 -12.38 10.53 10.66
N ALA A 183 -12.59 10.66 11.98
CA ALA A 183 -13.61 9.91 12.70
C ALA A 183 -15.00 10.06 12.03
N GLY A 184 -15.68 8.93 11.80
CA GLY A 184 -16.98 8.88 11.11
C GLY A 184 -16.92 8.90 9.57
N SER A 185 -15.73 9.06 8.98
CA SER A 185 -15.56 8.92 7.53
C SER A 185 -15.42 7.44 7.12
N ARG A 186 -15.77 7.14 5.87
CA ARG A 186 -15.52 5.82 5.29
C ARG A 186 -14.03 5.72 4.94
N PRO A 187 -13.35 4.62 5.30
CA PRO A 187 -11.97 4.42 4.92
C PRO A 187 -11.87 4.28 3.39
N THR A 188 -10.76 4.78 2.83
CA THR A 188 -10.44 4.58 1.41
C THR A 188 -9.64 3.31 1.26
N ARG A 189 -10.06 2.40 0.38
CA ARG A 189 -9.43 1.09 0.17
C ARG A 189 -8.93 0.95 -1.26
N ALA A 190 -7.79 0.26 -1.40
CA ALA A 190 -7.29 -0.23 -2.67
C ALA A 190 -6.97 -1.72 -2.53
N VAL A 191 -7.27 -2.50 -3.57
CA VAL A 191 -7.04 -3.94 -3.61
C VAL A 191 -6.16 -4.26 -4.80
N ILE A 192 -5.10 -5.01 -4.55
CA ILE A 192 -4.21 -5.53 -5.59
C ILE A 192 -4.23 -7.04 -5.50
N GLN A 193 -4.44 -7.69 -6.64
CA GLN A 193 -4.43 -9.13 -6.76
C GLN A 193 -3.37 -9.53 -7.80
N THR A 194 -2.55 -10.51 -7.45
CA THR A 194 -1.57 -11.10 -8.36
C THR A 194 -1.61 -12.61 -8.24
N LEU A 195 -1.44 -13.29 -9.38
CA LEU A 195 -1.12 -14.71 -9.38
C LEU A 195 0.36 -14.83 -9.04
N ILE A 196 0.70 -15.68 -8.08
CA ILE A 196 2.09 -16.08 -7.85
C ILE A 196 2.21 -17.55 -8.23
N ALA A 197 3.29 -17.88 -8.92
CA ALA A 197 3.61 -19.24 -9.29
C ALA A 197 4.95 -19.62 -8.65
N ASN A 198 5.04 -20.85 -8.17
CA ASN A 198 6.30 -21.46 -7.84
C ASN A 198 6.99 -21.94 -9.13
N GLU A 199 7.70 -21.03 -9.78
CA GLU A 199 8.70 -21.42 -10.75
C GLU A 199 9.85 -22.04 -9.95
N ASN A 200 9.99 -23.37 -9.96
CA ASN A 200 11.10 -24.11 -9.35
C ASN A 200 12.46 -23.77 -10.02
N ALA A 201 12.83 -22.50 -10.10
CA ALA A 201 14.20 -22.09 -10.25
C ALA A 201 14.87 -22.30 -8.89
N PRO A 202 15.91 -23.15 -8.78
CA PRO A 202 16.63 -23.29 -7.53
C PRO A 202 17.06 -21.91 -7.06
N ALA A 203 16.63 -21.50 -5.86
CA ALA A 203 17.10 -20.27 -5.25
C ALA A 203 18.62 -20.38 -5.10
N VAL A 204 19.35 -19.70 -5.98
CA VAL A 204 20.82 -19.64 -5.97
C VAL A 204 21.21 -18.86 -4.71
N THR A 205 21.35 -19.57 -3.60
CA THR A 205 21.69 -19.04 -2.28
C THR A 205 23.20 -19.09 -2.02
N SER A 206 24.01 -19.24 -3.07
CA SER A 206 25.47 -19.26 -2.97
C SER A 206 26.09 -18.33 -4.01
N PRO A 207 27.08 -17.50 -3.63
CA PRO A 207 27.88 -16.79 -4.62
C PRO A 207 28.72 -17.83 -5.36
N GLY A 208 28.24 -18.29 -6.51
CA GLY A 208 28.95 -19.21 -7.39
C GLY A 208 28.26 -20.56 -7.59
N THR A 209 28.45 -21.12 -8.78
CA THR A 209 27.90 -22.41 -9.19
C THR A 209 28.64 -23.55 -8.51
N VAL A 210 27.97 -24.25 -7.61
CA VAL A 210 28.47 -25.53 -7.05
C VAL A 210 28.17 -26.73 -7.94
N MET A 211 27.29 -26.59 -8.95
CA MET A 211 26.97 -27.66 -9.89
C MET A 211 26.71 -27.09 -11.28
N THR A 212 27.56 -27.51 -12.24
CA THR A 212 27.56 -27.15 -13.66
C THR A 212 27.99 -25.70 -13.95
N GLY A 213 28.87 -25.52 -14.94
CA GLY A 213 29.72 -24.33 -15.12
C GLY A 213 28.96 -22.99 -15.11
N GLY A 214 29.46 -22.02 -14.36
CA GLY A 214 28.83 -20.71 -14.13
C GLY A 214 28.88 -19.71 -15.28
N GLY A 215 28.80 -20.19 -16.52
CA GLY A 215 28.67 -19.38 -17.74
C GLY A 215 27.39 -19.71 -18.50
N SER A 216 26.97 -18.83 -19.41
CA SER A 216 25.80 -19.07 -20.29
C SER A 216 25.94 -20.29 -21.19
N ASP A 217 27.14 -20.85 -21.30
CA ASP A 217 27.50 -22.07 -22.05
C ASP A 217 27.59 -23.32 -21.16
N ASN A 218 27.40 -23.19 -19.84
CA ASN A 218 27.46 -24.29 -18.86
C ASN A 218 28.83 -25.02 -18.81
N THR A 219 29.91 -24.38 -19.27
CA THR A 219 31.27 -24.96 -19.30
C THR A 219 32.16 -24.45 -18.16
N TYR A 220 33.09 -25.28 -17.67
CA TYR A 220 34.08 -24.89 -16.66
C TYR A 220 35.24 -24.10 -17.28
N ASN A 221 34.94 -22.94 -17.89
CA ASN A 221 35.95 -22.13 -18.62
C ASN A 221 36.76 -21.19 -17.71
N SER A 222 36.43 -21.09 -16.42
CA SER A 222 37.29 -20.47 -15.43
C SER A 222 38.33 -21.49 -14.98
N GLY A 223 39.58 -21.33 -15.42
CA GLY A 223 40.71 -22.23 -15.12
C GLY A 223 41.13 -22.32 -13.64
N GLY A 224 40.24 -22.00 -12.69
CA GLY A 224 40.46 -22.14 -11.25
C GLY A 224 39.79 -23.40 -10.72
N SER A 225 40.55 -24.24 -10.03
CA SER A 225 40.03 -25.39 -9.31
C SER A 225 38.99 -24.97 -8.26
N SER A 226 37.89 -25.73 -8.18
CA SER A 226 36.84 -25.49 -7.18
C SER A 226 37.41 -25.62 -5.75
N PRO A 227 37.15 -24.66 -4.84
CA PRO A 227 37.64 -24.75 -3.47
C PRO A 227 36.96 -25.93 -2.74
N THR A 228 37.76 -26.84 -2.21
CA THR A 228 37.30 -28.07 -1.52
C THR A 228 36.90 -27.85 -0.05
N THR A 229 37.04 -26.63 0.47
CA THR A 229 36.81 -26.34 1.90
C THR A 229 36.11 -24.99 2.06
N ARG A 230 34.98 -24.96 2.78
CA ARG A 230 34.08 -23.78 2.92
C ARG A 230 34.54 -22.71 3.93
N ASP A 231 35.66 -22.91 4.62
CA ASP A 231 36.03 -22.08 5.79
C ASP A 231 37.09 -21.01 5.52
N LYS A 232 37.45 -20.76 4.25
CA LYS A 232 38.36 -19.67 3.90
C LYS A 232 37.81 -18.83 2.76
N VAL A 233 37.68 -17.53 3.03
CA VAL A 233 37.53 -16.50 1.99
C VAL A 233 38.90 -16.34 1.34
N THR A 234 39.05 -16.84 0.12
CA THR A 234 40.19 -16.50 -0.73
C THR A 234 39.89 -15.17 -1.40
N THR A 235 40.63 -14.13 -1.06
CA THR A 235 40.67 -12.88 -1.84
C THR A 235 41.34 -13.17 -3.18
N LEU A 236 40.66 -12.85 -4.28
CA LEU A 236 41.23 -12.89 -5.63
C LEU A 236 42.44 -11.93 -5.67
N GLU A 237 43.58 -12.43 -6.16
CA GLU A 237 44.74 -11.58 -6.37
C GLU A 237 44.38 -10.47 -7.37
N SER A 238 44.58 -9.22 -6.96
CA SER A 238 44.44 -8.06 -7.81
C SER A 238 45.48 -8.16 -8.91
N GLY A 239 45.06 -8.55 -10.12
CA GLY A 239 45.90 -8.47 -11.29
C GLY A 239 46.37 -7.04 -11.50
N THR A 240 47.68 -6.82 -11.42
CA THR A 240 48.36 -5.63 -11.96
C THR A 240 48.09 -5.53 -13.47
N PRO A 241 48.04 -4.29 -14.02
CA PRO A 241 47.48 -3.96 -15.32
C PRO A 241 48.16 -4.62 -16.53
#